data_AF-A0A8J2J1T5-F1
#
_entry.id   AF-A0A8J2J1T5-F1
#
_cell.length_a   1.000
_cell.length_b   1.000
_cell.length_c   1.000
_cell.angle_alpha   90.00
_cell.angle_beta   90.00
_cell.angle_gamma   90.00
#
_symmetry.space_group_name_H-M   'P 1'
#
loop_
_entity.id
_entity.type
_entity.pdbx_description
1 polymer ?
#
loop_
_entity_poly.entity_id
_entity_poly.type
_entity_poly.pdbx_seq_one_letter_code
_entity_poly.pdbx_strand_id
1 'polypeptide(L)' 'MSYKEIQATATTVCSSLVKSPGEFYVMGSKGILKMPFPYWTPNVVESSVDGTIEFPLPPIGKSNRMNIGFVYEAEHVR' A
#
# COMPACT_ATOMS: atom_id res chain seq x y z
N MET A 1 3.63 -15.00 22.75
CA MET A 1 2.30 -14.97 22.10
C MET A 1 2.31 -16.09 21.07
N SER A 2 1.62 -17.21 21.35
CA SER A 2 1.62 -18.39 20.49
C SER A 2 0.91 -18.05 19.18
N TYR A 3 1.62 -18.11 18.05
CA TYR A 3 1.03 -18.04 16.70
C TYR A 3 0.10 -19.25 16.55
N LYS A 4 -1.16 -19.10 16.94
CA LYS A 4 -2.22 -19.97 16.42
C LYS A 4 -2.20 -19.80 14.91
N GLU A 5 -2.25 -20.90 14.17
CA GLU A 5 -2.26 -20.93 12.71
C GLU A 5 -3.47 -20.14 12.19
N ILE A 6 -3.29 -18.84 11.97
CA ILE A 6 -4.32 -18.01 11.34
C ILE A 6 -4.29 -18.37 9.87
N GLN A 7 -5.30 -19.10 9.42
CA GLN A 7 -5.50 -19.39 8.01
C GLN A 7 -5.92 -18.10 7.31
N ALA A 8 -4.98 -17.46 6.62
CA ALA A 8 -5.21 -16.28 5.81
C ALA A 8 -4.95 -16.62 4.34
N THR A 9 -5.77 -16.06 3.44
CA THR A 9 -5.61 -16.22 2.00
C THR A 9 -5.27 -14.87 1.38
N ALA A 10 -4.36 -14.86 0.41
CA ALA A 10 -4.04 -13.70 -0.40
C ALA A 10 -4.31 -14.01 -1.87
N THR A 11 -4.92 -13.06 -2.58
CA THR A 11 -5.16 -13.14 -4.02
C THR A 11 -4.59 -11.90 -4.66
N THR A 12 -3.75 -12.07 -5.69
CA THR A 12 -3.17 -10.97 -6.44
C THR A 12 -3.49 -11.15 -7.92
N VAL A 13 -3.94 -10.07 -8.55
CA VAL A 13 -4.17 -10.02 -10.00
C VAL A 13 -3.29 -8.93 -10.57
N CYS A 14 -2.36 -9.31 -11.43
CA CYS A 14 -1.46 -8.39 -12.13
C CYS A 14 -1.57 -8.59 -13.64
N SER A 15 -1.51 -7.50 -14.40
CA SER A 15 -1.48 -7.53 -15.86
C SER A 15 -0.65 -6.38 -16.37
N SER A 16 0.19 -6.63 -17.38
CA SER A 16 0.88 -5.59 -18.15
C SER A 16 0.07 -5.10 -19.36
N LEU A 17 -1.02 -5.80 -19.69
CA LEU A 17 -1.80 -5.57 -20.91
C LEU A 17 -3.12 -4.83 -20.64
N VAL A 18 -3.59 -4.84 -19.40
CA VAL A 18 -4.87 -4.26 -19.01
C VAL A 18 -4.65 -3.34 -17.81
N LYS A 19 -5.25 -2.15 -17.87
CA LYS A 19 -5.24 -1.20 -16.76
C LYS A 19 -6.06 -1.78 -15.60
N SER A 20 -5.38 -2.24 -14.56
CA SER A 20 -6.02 -2.65 -13.30
C SER A 20 -6.24 -1.42 -12.39
N PRO A 21 -7.13 -1.50 -11.40
CA PRO A 21 -7.29 -0.44 -10.41
C PRO A 21 -6.00 -0.14 -9.63
N GLY A 22 -5.09 -1.12 -9.50
CA GLY A 22 -3.85 -0.98 -8.73
C GLY A 22 -4.09 -0.61 -7.27
N GLU A 23 -5.12 -1.23 -6.68
CA GLU A 23 -5.51 -1.08 -5.28
C GLU A 23 -5.17 -2.36 -4.50
N PHE A 24 -5.04 -2.23 -3.18
CA PHE A 24 -4.80 -3.36 -2.29
C PHE A 24 -5.75 -3.31 -1.08
N TYR A 25 -6.24 -4.48 -0.68
CA TYR A 25 -7.24 -4.61 0.39
C TYR A 25 -6.78 -5.64 1.41
N VAL A 26 -6.88 -5.29 2.69
CA VAL A 26 -6.70 -6.22 3.81
C VAL A 26 -8.00 -6.30 4.57
N MET A 27 -8.57 -7.49 4.65
CA MET A 27 -9.81 -7.76 5.38
C MET A 27 -9.48 -8.55 6.64
N GLY A 28 -9.81 -7.98 7.80
CA GLY A 28 -9.70 -8.64 9.09
C GLY A 28 -11.05 -8.73 9.78
N SER A 29 -11.09 -9.34 10.96
CA SER A 29 -12.33 -9.51 11.72
C SER A 29 -12.96 -8.19 12.20
N LYS A 30 -12.19 -7.10 12.23
CA LYS A 30 -12.62 -5.79 12.75
C LYS A 30 -12.81 -4.73 11.68
N GLY A 31 -12.54 -5.05 10.41
CA GLY A 31 -12.66 -4.06 9.34
C GLY A 31 -11.76 -4.35 8.16
N ILE A 32 -11.73 -3.35 7.28
CA ILE A 32 -11.03 -3.38 6.00
C ILE A 32 -10.06 -2.20 5.96
N LEU A 33 -8.83 -2.48 5.53
CA LEU A 33 -7.89 -1.47 5.09
C LEU A 33 -7.84 -1.47 3.57
N LYS A 34 -7.99 -0.31 2.96
CA LYS A 34 -7.80 -0.09 1.53
C LYS A 34 -6.58 0.80 1.31
N MET A 35 -5.67 0.35 0.46
CA MET A 35 -4.59 1.16 -0.10
C MET A 35 -4.99 1.54 -1.53
N PRO A 36 -5.27 2.83 -1.80
CA PRO A 36 -5.64 3.29 -3.13
C PRO A 36 -4.44 3.25 -4.08
N PHE A 37 -4.72 3.44 -5.37
CA PHE A 37 -3.68 3.57 -6.39
C PHE A 37 -2.76 4.78 -6.12
N PRO A 38 -1.43 4.63 -6.21
CA PRO A 38 -0.69 3.39 -6.39
C PRO A 38 -0.45 2.65 -5.05
N TYR A 39 -0.95 1.41 -4.91
CA TYR A 39 -0.80 0.67 -3.64
C TYR A 39 0.65 0.30 -3.30
N TRP A 40 1.56 0.33 -4.28
CA TRP A 40 2.99 0.04 -4.09
C TRP A 40 3.77 1.22 -3.49
N THR A 41 3.21 2.42 -3.53
CA THR A 41 3.74 3.62 -2.88
C THR A 41 2.60 4.48 -2.32
N PRO A 42 1.80 3.96 -1.36
CA PRO A 42 0.64 4.67 -0.88
C PRO A 42 1.08 5.77 0.10
N ASN A 43 0.57 6.98 -0.11
CA ASN A 43 0.63 8.08 0.86
C ASN A 43 -0.65 8.16 1.72
N VAL A 44 -1.64 7.33 1.41
CA VAL A 44 -2.95 7.30 2.07
C VAL A 44 -3.36 5.86 2.31
N VAL A 45 -3.94 5.58 3.47
CA VAL A 45 -4.60 4.31 3.79
C VAL A 45 -6.00 4.62 4.29
N GLU A 46 -7.02 4.01 3.68
CA GLU A 46 -8.40 4.12 4.10
C GLU A 46 -8.73 2.96 5.05
N SER A 47 -9.04 3.28 6.31
CA SER A 47 -9.51 2.33 7.32
C SER A 47 -11.01 2.46 7.50
N SER A 48 -11.73 1.34 7.49
CA SER A 48 -13.16 1.31 7.80
C SER A 48 -13.46 1.68 9.27
N VAL A 49 -12.45 1.70 10.14
CA VAL A 49 -12.58 1.95 11.58
C VAL A 49 -12.05 3.34 11.94
N ASP A 50 -10.89 3.71 11.41
CA ASP A 50 -10.16 4.91 11.80
C ASP A 50 -10.26 6.04 10.74
N GLY A 51 -11.01 5.81 9.66
CA GLY A 51 -11.10 6.72 8.52
C GLY A 51 -9.80 6.75 7.72
N THR A 52 -9.53 7.90 7.09
CA THR A 52 -8.37 8.07 6.22
C THR A 52 -7.13 8.44 7.03
N ILE A 53 -6.08 7.63 6.90
CA ILE A 53 -4.76 7.86 7.49
C ILE A 53 -3.82 8.35 6.39
N GLU A 54 -3.30 9.56 6.54
CA GLU A 54 -2.32 10.14 5.62
C GLU A 54 -0.89 9.96 6.14
N PHE A 55 -0.01 9.52 5.26
CA PHE A 55 1.43 9.40 5.50
C PHE A 55 2.13 10.52 4.73
N PRO A 56 2.54 11.61 5.41
CA PRO A 56 3.15 12.73 4.74
C PRO A 56 4.46 12.30 4.08
N LEU A 57 4.58 12.63 2.81
CA LEU A 57 5.81 12.41 2.08
C LEU A 57 6.93 13.28 2.67
N PRO A 58 8.19 12.79 2.69
CA PRO A 58 9.30 13.60 3.15
C PRO A 58 9.46 14.88 2.30
N PRO A 59 10.05 15.95 2.90
CA PRO A 59 10.36 17.18 2.19
C PRO A 59 11.25 16.93 0.96
N ILE A 60 11.11 17.79 -0.04
CA ILE A 60 11.93 17.77 -1.26
C ILE A 60 13.42 17.76 -0.87
N GLY A 61 14.19 16.85 -1.46
CA GLY A 61 15.64 16.72 -1.23
C GLY A 61 16.08 15.67 -0.20
N LYS A 62 15.15 14.98 0.49
CA LYS A 62 15.47 13.84 1.36
C LYS A 62 14.96 12.54 0.72
N SER A 63 15.82 11.89 -0.07
CA SER A 63 15.56 10.56 -0.64
C SER A 63 15.57 9.50 0.47
N ASN A 64 14.49 8.72 0.58
CA ASN A 64 14.42 7.57 1.49
C ASN A 64 15.10 6.37 0.81
N ARG A 65 16.41 6.22 1.04
CA ARG A 65 17.27 5.17 0.43
C ARG A 65 16.94 3.72 0.84
N MET A 66 15.91 3.48 1.64
CA MET A 66 15.58 2.12 2.12
C MET A 66 14.87 1.22 1.09
N ASN A 67 14.28 1.77 0.03
CA ASN A 67 13.51 1.00 -0.96
C ASN A 67 14.19 0.97 -2.34
N ILE A 68 15.34 0.33 -2.43
CA ILE A 68 16.29 0.33 -3.58
C ILE A 68 15.62 -0.12 -4.92
N GLY A 69 14.48 -0.82 -4.87
CA GLY A 69 13.76 -1.30 -6.07
C GLY A 69 12.64 -0.40 -6.60
N PHE A 70 12.10 0.53 -5.81
CA PHE A 70 10.94 1.38 -6.18
C PHE A 70 11.26 2.88 -6.20
N VAL A 71 12.55 3.25 -6.05
CA VAL A 71 13.00 4.66 -6.00
C VAL A 71 12.68 5.42 -7.29
N TYR A 72 12.71 4.73 -8.44
CA TYR A 72 12.67 5.39 -9.75
C TYR A 72 11.36 6.15 -10.01
N GLU A 73 10.20 5.62 -9.56
CA GLU A 73 8.91 6.31 -9.70
C GLU A 73 8.75 7.43 -8.66
N ALA A 74 9.37 7.32 -7.48
CA ALA A 74 9.30 8.35 -6.46
C ALA A 74 10.14 9.60 -6.80
N GLU A 75 11.20 9.45 -7.61
CA GLU A 75 12.04 10.57 -8.06
C GLU A 75 11.49 11.32 -9.28
N HIS A 76 10.70 10.67 -10.15
CA HIS A 76 10.21 11.29 -11.41
C HIS A 76 8.82 11.94 -11.32
N VAL A 77 8.12 11.83 -10.18
CA VAL A 77 6.75 12.34 -9.99
C VAL A 77 6.72 13.65 -9.17
N ARG A 78 7.86 14.33 -9.01
CA ARG A 78 7.91 15.70 -8.48
C ARG A 78 8.60 16.66 -9.44
#